data_AF-A0A2T9X320-F1
#
_entry.id   AF-A0A2T9X320-F1
#
_cell.length_a   1.000
_cell.length_b   1.000
_cell.length_c   1.000
_cell.angle_alpha   90.00
_cell.angle_beta   90.00
_cell.angle_gamma   90.00
#
_symmetry.space_group_name_H-M   'P 1'
#
loop_
_entity.id
_entity.type
_entity.pdbx_description
1 polymer ?
#
loop_
_entity_poly.entity_id
_entity_poly.type
_entity_poly.pdbx_seq_one_letter_code
_entity_poly.pdbx_strand_id
1 'polypeptide(L)'
;MHKELALAYLKLAMESNDDVISVSFLLKSLEEYALYKIGKDYYSPKIQEEIVNYIRSDKSIYSIYSTIIDEMFSVLLGDKMKRELIERVMRKIIED
;
A
#
# COMPACT_ATOMS: atom_id res chain seq x y z
N MET A 1 -2.44 7.17 -14.67
CA MET A 1 -2.95 7.83 -13.45
C MET A 1 -2.76 6.99 -12.19
N HIS A 2 -3.57 5.96 -11.88
CA HIS A 2 -3.48 5.26 -10.58
C HIS A 2 -2.13 4.56 -10.32
N LYS A 3 -1.48 3.96 -11.35
CA LYS A 3 -0.11 3.43 -11.21
C LYS A 3 0.90 4.53 -10.85
N GLU A 4 0.75 5.74 -11.41
CA GLU A 4 1.63 6.88 -11.10
C GLU A 4 1.37 7.41 -9.68
N LEU A 5 0.10 7.44 -9.23
CA LEU A 5 -0.24 7.77 -7.86
C LEU A 5 0.34 6.75 -6.88
N ALA A 6 0.26 5.45 -7.20
CA ALA A 6 0.88 4.41 -6.39
C ALA A 6 2.39 4.66 -6.21
N LEU A 7 3.10 5.01 -7.28
CA LEU A 7 4.52 5.37 -7.24
C LEU A 7 4.78 6.68 -6.47
N ALA A 8 3.92 7.68 -6.59
CA ALA A 8 4.02 8.93 -5.85
C ALA A 8 3.87 8.69 -4.34
N TYR A 9 2.88 7.90 -3.90
CA TYR A 9 2.73 7.54 -2.50
C TYR A 9 3.88 6.68 -1.99
N LEU A 10 4.41 5.77 -2.80
CA LEU A 10 5.60 5.00 -2.43
C LEU A 10 6.81 5.92 -2.18
N LYS A 11 7.01 6.92 -3.05
CA LYS A 11 8.06 7.93 -2.86
C LYS A 11 7.85 8.73 -1.57
N LEU A 12 6.62 9.15 -1.28
CA LEU A 12 6.30 9.84 -0.02
C LEU A 12 6.57 8.95 1.21
N ALA A 13 6.27 7.66 1.13
CA ALA A 13 6.61 6.71 2.19
C ALA A 13 8.13 6.62 2.41
N MET A 14 8.92 6.59 1.33
CA MET A 14 10.38 6.58 1.39
C MET A 14 10.95 7.83 2.06
N GLU A 15 10.44 8.99 1.70
CA GLU A 15 10.96 10.29 2.13
C GLU A 15 10.45 10.73 3.52
N SER A 16 9.36 10.12 4.03
CA SER A 16 8.83 10.45 5.34
C SER A 16 9.78 10.02 6.46
N ASN A 17 10.06 10.96 7.38
CA ASN A 17 10.75 10.71 8.65
C ASN A 17 9.81 10.27 9.77
N ASP A 18 8.50 10.44 9.57
CA ASP A 18 7.46 9.98 10.49
C ASP A 18 7.00 8.58 10.05
N ASP A 19 7.14 7.62 10.95
CA ASP A 19 6.85 6.20 10.71
C ASP A 19 5.35 5.96 10.50
N VAL A 20 4.47 6.66 11.22
CA VAL A 20 3.00 6.56 11.05
C VAL A 20 2.60 7.04 9.66
N ILE A 21 3.14 8.20 9.26
CA ILE A 21 2.91 8.77 7.94
C ILE A 21 3.50 7.86 6.85
N SER A 22 4.68 7.30 7.06
CA SER A 22 5.33 6.41 6.10
C SER A 22 4.51 5.15 5.84
N VAL A 23 4.05 4.47 6.88
CA VAL A 23 3.21 3.26 6.72
C VAL A 23 1.83 3.62 6.14
N SER A 24 1.26 4.77 6.49
CA SER A 24 0.00 5.25 5.89
C SER A 24 0.14 5.46 4.38
N PHE A 25 1.26 6.03 3.93
CA PHE A 25 1.55 6.17 2.50
C PHE A 25 1.81 4.84 1.80
N LEU A 26 2.42 3.85 2.48
CA LEU A 26 2.55 2.51 1.91
C LEU A 26 1.21 1.84 1.68
N LEU A 27 0.30 1.91 2.66
CA LEU A 27 -1.05 1.39 2.50
C LEU A 27 -1.73 2.05 1.30
N LYS A 28 -1.65 3.38 1.22
CA LYS A 28 -2.27 4.13 0.13
C LYS A 28 -1.66 3.79 -1.24
N SER A 29 -0.34 3.59 -1.30
CA SER A 29 0.36 3.13 -2.50
C SER A 29 -0.18 1.78 -2.99
N LEU A 30 -0.38 0.84 -2.07
CA LEU A 30 -0.91 -0.49 -2.40
C LEU A 30 -2.38 -0.43 -2.87
N GLU A 31 -3.20 0.43 -2.26
CA GLU A 31 -4.60 0.65 -2.66
C GLU A 31 -4.71 1.28 -4.05
N GLU A 32 -3.89 2.29 -4.37
CA GLU A 32 -3.83 2.89 -5.71
C GLU A 32 -3.38 1.87 -6.76
N TYR A 33 -2.43 1.00 -6.41
CA TYR A 33 -2.00 -0.09 -7.28
C TYR A 33 -3.12 -1.12 -7.50
N ALA A 34 -3.85 -1.50 -6.45
CA ALA A 34 -5.02 -2.37 -6.57
C ALA A 34 -6.09 -1.73 -7.47
N LEU A 35 -6.36 -0.43 -7.29
CA LEU A 35 -7.29 0.34 -8.10
C LEU A 35 -6.90 0.36 -9.59
N TYR A 36 -5.60 0.52 -9.87
CA TYR A 36 -5.04 0.39 -11.21
C TYR A 36 -5.29 -1.00 -11.81
N LYS A 37 -5.06 -2.08 -11.05
CA LYS A 37 -5.22 -3.46 -11.54
C LYS A 37 -6.68 -3.84 -11.80
N ILE A 38 -7.63 -3.28 -11.05
CA ILE A 38 -9.07 -3.49 -11.33
C ILE A 38 -9.62 -2.59 -12.46
N GLY A 39 -8.81 -1.66 -12.99
CA GLY A 39 -9.16 -0.85 -14.16
C GLY A 39 -10.24 0.20 -13.89
N LYS A 40 -10.30 0.75 -12.67
CA LYS A 40 -11.24 1.81 -12.27
C LYS A 40 -10.50 3.12 -12.06
N ASP A 41 -11.19 4.24 -12.25
CA ASP A 41 -10.60 5.59 -12.22
C ASP A 41 -11.23 6.54 -11.18
N TYR A 42 -12.08 6.01 -10.30
CA TYR A 42 -12.79 6.78 -9.26
C TYR A 42 -12.87 6.01 -7.95
N TYR A 43 -13.00 6.75 -6.85
CA TYR A 43 -13.27 6.18 -5.52
C TYR A 43 -14.74 6.25 -5.16
N SER A 44 -15.27 5.16 -4.60
CA SER A 44 -16.59 5.08 -3.98
C SER A 44 -16.60 3.92 -2.97
N PRO A 45 -17.57 3.84 -2.05
CA PRO A 45 -17.66 2.70 -1.11
C PRO A 45 -17.68 1.33 -1.80
N LYS A 46 -18.37 1.22 -2.94
CA LYS A 46 -18.40 0.00 -3.76
C LYS A 46 -17.01 -0.33 -4.33
N ILE A 47 -16.29 0.68 -4.83
CA ILE A 47 -14.93 0.47 -5.36
C ILE A 47 -13.98 0.08 -4.23
N GLN A 48 -14.17 0.59 -3.01
CA GLN A 48 -13.36 0.18 -1.88
C GLN A 48 -13.53 -1.30 -1.53
N GLU A 49 -14.75 -1.83 -1.64
CA GLU A 49 -15.00 -3.26 -1.51
C GLU A 49 -14.30 -4.06 -2.63
N GLU A 50 -14.37 -3.56 -3.88
CA GLU A 50 -13.66 -4.17 -5.02
C GLU A 50 -12.13 -4.18 -4.83
N ILE A 51 -11.54 -3.10 -4.30
CA ILE A 51 -10.11 -3.03 -3.94
C ILE A 51 -9.77 -4.10 -2.89
N VAL A 52 -10.56 -4.20 -1.82
CA VAL A 52 -10.32 -5.19 -0.75
C VAL A 52 -10.46 -6.61 -1.28
N ASN A 53 -11.44 -6.88 -2.15
CA ASN A 53 -11.64 -8.18 -2.76
C ASN A 53 -10.46 -8.56 -3.68
N TYR A 54 -9.97 -7.61 -4.47
CA TYR A 54 -8.78 -7.81 -5.30
C TYR A 54 -7.56 -8.15 -4.42
N ILE A 55 -7.29 -7.34 -3.40
CA ILE A 55 -6.19 -7.55 -2.45
C ILE A 55 -6.27 -8.94 -1.81
N ARG A 56 -7.46 -9.38 -1.40
CA ARG A 56 -7.68 -10.71 -0.79
C ARG A 56 -7.48 -11.86 -1.78
N SER A 57 -7.80 -11.65 -3.06
CA SER A 57 -7.71 -12.69 -4.09
C SER A 57 -6.27 -12.96 -4.57
N ASP A 58 -5.40 -11.94 -4.58
CA ASP A 58 -3.98 -12.09 -4.91
C ASP A 58 -3.19 -12.38 -3.64
N LYS A 59 -2.75 -13.62 -3.46
CA LYS A 59 -1.97 -14.07 -2.29
C LYS A 59 -0.69 -13.24 -2.05
N SER A 60 -0.04 -12.79 -3.11
CA SER A 60 1.18 -11.98 -3.02
C SER A 60 0.87 -10.58 -2.48
N ILE A 61 -0.20 -9.96 -2.97
CA ILE A 61 -0.66 -8.64 -2.52
C ILE A 61 -1.20 -8.74 -1.10
N TYR A 62 -2.01 -9.75 -0.80
CA TYR A 62 -2.56 -9.97 0.52
C TYR A 62 -1.48 -10.09 1.59
N SER A 63 -0.39 -10.81 1.30
CA SER A 63 0.75 -10.95 2.21
C SER A 63 1.41 -9.60 2.52
N ILE A 64 1.57 -8.74 1.50
CA ILE A 64 2.11 -7.39 1.67
C ILE A 64 1.13 -6.53 2.47
N TYR A 65 -0.16 -6.54 2.11
CA TYR A 65 -1.21 -5.81 2.81
C TYR A 65 -1.26 -6.17 4.29
N SER A 66 -1.28 -7.46 4.63
CA SER A 66 -1.27 -7.92 6.02
C SER A 66 -0.04 -7.41 6.76
N THR A 67 1.13 -7.46 6.13
CA THR A 67 2.36 -6.93 6.75
C THR A 67 2.24 -5.42 7.00
N ILE A 68 1.67 -4.65 6.08
CA ILE A 68 1.43 -3.21 6.27
C ILE A 68 0.52 -2.97 7.47
N ILE A 69 -0.59 -3.71 7.58
CA ILE A 69 -1.52 -3.56 8.70
C ILE A 69 -0.84 -3.91 10.04
N ASP A 70 -0.09 -5.01 10.10
CA ASP A 70 0.68 -5.39 11.29
C ASP A 70 1.70 -4.31 11.68
N GLU A 71 2.37 -3.73 10.67
CA GLU A 71 3.33 -2.64 10.86
C GLU A 71 2.65 -1.36 11.37
N MET A 72 1.44 -1.03 10.90
CA MET A 72 0.65 0.09 11.43
C MET A 72 0.40 -0.08 12.93
N PHE A 73 0.03 -1.29 13.37
CA PHE A 73 -0.16 -1.56 14.80
C PHE A 73 1.16 -1.46 15.58
N SER A 74 2.26 -2.00 15.04
CA SER A 74 3.59 -1.93 15.68
C SER A 74 4.02 -0.47 15.89
N VAL A 75 3.90 0.37 14.87
CA VAL A 75 4.24 1.79 14.96
C VAL A 75 3.34 2.53 15.95
N LEU A 76 2.03 2.23 15.99
CA LEU A 76 1.12 2.80 16.98
C LEU A 76 1.48 2.42 18.42
N LEU A 77 2.12 1.28 18.63
CA LEU A 77 2.63 0.83 19.94
C LEU A 77 3.99 1.44 20.29
N GLY A 78 4.59 2.24 19.39
CA GLY A 78 5.85 2.94 19.61
C GLY A 78 7.07 2.25 19.00
N ASP A 79 6.89 1.18 18.23
CA ASP A 79 7.98 0.59 17.46
C ASP A 79 8.36 1.46 16.25
N LYS A 80 9.56 1.24 15.73
CA LYS A 80 10.00 1.87 14.48
C LYS A 80 9.54 1.08 13.29
N MET A 81 9.19 1.78 12.23
CA MET A 81 8.83 1.15 10.96
C MET A 81 10.02 0.38 10.35
N LYS A 82 9.77 -0.84 9.92
CA LYS A 82 10.67 -1.67 9.13
C LYS A 82 10.73 -1.19 7.68
N ARG A 83 11.82 -0.50 7.33
CA ARG A 83 12.03 0.06 5.98
C ARG A 83 12.06 -0.98 4.85
N GLU A 84 12.38 -2.25 5.15
CA GLU A 84 12.32 -3.36 4.19
C GLU A 84 10.91 -3.56 3.57
N LEU A 85 9.86 -3.13 4.28
CA LEU A 85 8.50 -3.20 3.78
C LEU A 85 8.29 -2.31 2.54
N ILE A 86 8.98 -1.17 2.47
CA ILE A 86 8.96 -0.27 1.32
C ILE A 86 9.49 -1.00 0.08
N GLU A 87 10.59 -1.74 0.21
CA GLU A 87 11.16 -2.49 -0.90
C GLU A 87 10.22 -3.59 -1.40
N ARG A 88 9.49 -4.25 -0.50
CA ARG A 88 8.50 -5.28 -0.85
C ARG A 88 7.36 -4.68 -1.67
N VAL A 89 6.82 -3.53 -1.26
CA VAL A 89 5.78 -2.81 -2.01
C VAL A 89 6.34 -2.33 -3.36
N MET A 90 7.54 -1.76 -3.37
CA MET A 90 8.21 -1.29 -4.59
C MET A 90 8.36 -2.39 -5.64
N ARG A 91 8.89 -3.56 -5.27
CA ARG A 91 9.04 -4.70 -6.18
C ARG A 91 7.71 -5.10 -6.80
N LYS A 92 6.63 -5.17 -5.99
CA LYS A 92 5.31 -5.53 -6.49
C LYS A 92 4.71 -4.50 -7.47
N ILE A 93 5.00 -3.21 -7.30
CA ILE A 93 4.45 -2.16 -8.17
C ILE A 93 5.25 -2.01 -9.47
N ILE A 94 6.58 -2.23 -9.42
CA ILE A 94 7.49 -2.01 -10.56
C ILE A 94 7.57 -3.25 -11.45
N GLU A 95 7.62 -4.45 -10.88
CA GLU A 95 7.83 -5.71 -11.63
C GLU A 95 6.54 -6.25 -12.27
N ASP A 96 5.39 -5.60 -12.01
CA ASP A 96 4.03 -6.02 -12.40
C ASP A 96 3.28 -4.92 -13.18
#